data_AF-A0A4S9W2D9-F1
#
_entry.id   AF-A0A4S9W2D9-F1
#
_cell.length_a   1.000
_cell.length_b   1.000
_cell.length_c   1.000
_cell.angle_alpha   90.00
_cell.angle_beta   90.00
_cell.angle_gamma   90.00
#
_symmetry.space_group_name_H-M   'P 1'
#
loop_
_entity.id
_entity.type
_entity.pdbx_description
1 polymer ?
#
loop_
_entity_poly.entity_id
_entity_poly.type
_entity_poly.pdbx_seq_one_letter_code
_entity_poly.pdbx_strand_id
1 'polypeptide(L)'
;METSAQQDNTIKDTIDSDAMYRATTDKVNMTEETTAKVTKDDTLAVDKEKLAHDAFKTLFDTFREKVRLQQELFLVRSAAWQAKQAAKIAVDQHILDTQLDLQNIDLDRLQSFDDLSKFMTLDTTFIKRRTECYVLRRKHLELIDELVNLQMIIRRDHSDQLERADVGVEEWLKILGAHFLRLQRLRISR
;
A
#
# COMPACT_ATOMS: atom_id res chain seq x y z
N MET A 1 -15.39 46.74 3.10
CA MET A 1 -14.56 46.82 1.89
C MET A 1 -14.55 45.44 1.27
N GLU A 2 -15.25 45.29 0.16
CA GLU A 2 -15.24 44.08 -0.66
C GLU A 2 -14.63 44.48 -2.00
N THR A 3 -13.64 43.73 -2.48
CA THR A 3 -13.02 43.96 -3.79
C THR A 3 -13.03 42.64 -4.56
N SER A 4 -14.03 42.50 -5.43
CA SER A 4 -14.10 41.43 -6.41
C SER A 4 -13.02 41.64 -7.47
N ALA A 5 -12.28 40.59 -7.82
CA ALA A 5 -11.27 40.61 -8.88
C ALA A 5 -11.74 39.76 -10.06
N GLN A 6 -12.31 40.42 -11.07
CA GLN A 6 -12.71 39.84 -12.34
C GLN A 6 -11.50 39.90 -13.28
N GLN A 7 -11.00 38.75 -13.75
CA GLN A 7 -9.91 38.71 -14.74
C GLN A 7 -10.46 38.56 -16.15
N ASP A 8 -10.15 39.54 -17.00
CA ASP A 8 -10.43 39.53 -18.43
C ASP A 8 -9.55 38.53 -19.17
N ASN A 9 -10.17 37.75 -20.08
CA ASN A 9 -9.44 36.98 -21.08
C ASN A 9 -9.22 37.87 -22.32
N THR A 10 -7.96 38.12 -22.68
CA THR A 10 -7.61 38.67 -23.98
C THR A 10 -6.35 37.98 -24.51
N ILE A 11 -6.55 37.03 -25.43
CA ILE A 11 -5.48 36.47 -26.24
C ILE A 11 -5.32 37.39 -27.45
N LYS A 12 -4.09 37.86 -27.70
CA LYS A 12 -3.71 38.51 -28.96
C LYS A 12 -2.62 37.68 -29.62
N ASP A 13 -2.84 37.40 -30.91
CA ASP A 13 -1.94 36.65 -31.77
C ASP A 13 -0.68 37.42 -32.21
N THR A 14 0.21 36.66 -32.86
CA THR A 14 1.36 37.05 -33.69
C THR A 14 2.60 37.63 -32.99
N ILE A 15 3.75 36.97 -33.23
CA ILE A 15 4.69 37.36 -34.30
C ILE A 15 5.62 36.18 -34.61
N ASP A 16 5.80 35.88 -35.90
CA ASP A 16 6.86 35.02 -36.43
C ASP A 16 8.23 35.72 -36.37
N SER A 17 9.31 34.99 -36.04
CA SER A 17 10.65 35.35 -36.51
C SER A 17 11.60 34.14 -36.47
N ASP A 18 12.11 33.78 -37.65
CA ASP A 18 13.19 32.80 -37.83
C ASP A 18 14.48 33.20 -37.08
N ALA A 19 15.04 32.28 -36.29
CA ALA A 19 16.41 32.37 -35.80
C ALA A 19 17.06 30.98 -35.65
N MET A 20 17.47 30.46 -36.80
CA MET A 20 18.31 29.28 -37.02
C MET A 20 19.41 29.05 -35.96
N TYR A 21 19.38 27.91 -35.25
CA TYR A 21 20.58 27.23 -34.75
C TYR A 21 20.44 25.72 -34.92
N ARG A 22 21.21 25.14 -35.85
CA ARG A 22 21.32 23.69 -36.02
C ARG A 22 22.40 23.13 -35.10
N ALA A 23 22.06 22.10 -34.33
CA ALA A 23 22.99 21.15 -33.75
C ALA A 23 22.40 19.72 -33.85
N THR A 24 22.53 19.10 -35.02
CA THR A 24 22.73 17.63 -35.16
C THR A 24 24.03 17.25 -34.43
N THR A 25 24.25 16.07 -33.85
CA THR A 25 23.56 14.77 -33.79
C THR A 25 23.55 14.26 -32.32
N ASP A 26 22.75 13.28 -31.89
CA ASP A 26 21.67 12.54 -32.56
C ASP A 26 20.63 12.02 -31.56
N LYS A 27 19.43 11.67 -32.05
CA LYS A 27 18.47 10.80 -31.34
C LYS A 27 17.71 9.93 -32.32
N VAL A 28 17.76 8.62 -32.06
CA VAL A 28 17.11 7.52 -32.81
C VAL A 28 15.70 7.92 -33.25
N ASN A 29 15.41 7.73 -34.54
CA ASN A 29 14.07 7.97 -35.10
C ASN A 29 13.02 7.19 -34.30
N MET A 30 12.10 7.94 -33.68
CA MET A 30 10.76 7.47 -33.35
C MET A 30 9.95 7.35 -34.65
N THR A 31 10.34 6.44 -35.53
CA THR A 31 9.46 6.00 -36.62
C THR A 31 8.41 5.09 -36.02
N GLU A 32 7.28 5.68 -35.59
CA GLU A 32 6.02 4.97 -35.49
C GLU A 32 5.56 4.56 -36.90
N GLU A 33 6.30 3.66 -37.54
CA GLU A 33 5.91 3.10 -38.82
C GLU A 33 4.97 1.91 -38.56
N THR A 34 3.71 2.23 -38.27
CA THR A 34 2.58 1.29 -38.27
C THR A 34 2.34 0.74 -39.68
N THR A 35 3.30 -0.06 -40.18
CA THR A 35 3.10 -0.91 -41.34
C THR A 35 2.21 -2.09 -40.95
N ALA A 36 0.90 -1.82 -40.94
CA ALA A 36 -0.12 -2.85 -40.92
C ALA A 36 0.02 -3.72 -42.18
N LYS A 37 0.87 -4.74 -42.11
CA LYS A 37 0.95 -5.80 -43.11
C LYS A 37 -0.31 -6.64 -43.01
N VAL A 38 -1.34 -6.24 -43.75
CA VAL A 38 -2.52 -7.06 -44.02
C VAL A 38 -2.08 -8.24 -44.89
N THR A 39 -1.57 -9.28 -44.25
CA THR A 39 -1.44 -10.60 -44.87
C THR A 39 -2.84 -11.16 -45.08
N LYS A 40 -3.11 -11.60 -46.30
CA LYS A 40 -4.42 -11.98 -46.80
C LYS A 40 -4.84 -13.36 -46.28
N ASP A 41 -5.20 -13.43 -45.00
CA ASP A 41 -6.01 -14.48 -44.38
C ASP A 41 -6.69 -13.89 -43.13
N ASP A 42 -8.01 -14.03 -43.02
CA ASP A 42 -8.83 -13.47 -41.93
C ASP A 42 -8.63 -14.22 -40.60
N THR A 43 -7.45 -14.09 -40.01
CA THR A 43 -7.21 -14.43 -38.61
C THR A 43 -6.65 -13.22 -37.90
N LEU A 44 -7.40 -12.71 -36.92
CA LEU A 44 -6.95 -11.66 -36.00
C LEU A 44 -5.69 -12.10 -35.26
N ALA A 45 -4.53 -11.83 -35.85
CA ALA A 45 -3.25 -11.83 -35.18
C ALA A 45 -3.20 -10.62 -34.24
N VAL A 46 -4.04 -10.66 -33.19
CA VAL A 46 -3.89 -9.82 -32.00
C VAL A 46 -2.45 -9.99 -31.57
N ASP A 47 -1.69 -8.90 -31.59
CA ASP A 47 -0.25 -8.92 -31.42
C ASP A 47 0.10 -9.51 -30.06
N LYS A 48 0.49 -10.80 -30.07
CA LYS A 48 0.52 -11.64 -28.87
C LYS A 48 1.56 -11.14 -27.88
N GLU A 49 2.63 -10.54 -28.37
CA GLU A 49 3.66 -9.93 -27.54
C GLU A 49 3.13 -8.66 -26.85
N LYS A 50 2.40 -7.80 -27.55
CA LYS A 50 1.73 -6.64 -26.95
C LYS A 50 0.73 -7.06 -25.88
N LEU A 51 -0.12 -8.04 -26.17
CA LEU A 51 -1.11 -8.54 -25.21
C LEU A 51 -0.46 -9.17 -23.97
N ALA A 52 0.67 -9.89 -24.13
CA ALA A 52 1.45 -10.41 -23.02
C ALA A 52 2.15 -9.31 -22.20
N HIS A 53 2.63 -8.24 -22.85
CA HIS A 53 3.22 -7.08 -22.19
C HIS A 53 2.18 -6.31 -21.36
N ASP A 54 1.00 -6.02 -21.92
CA ASP A 54 -0.09 -5.31 -21.24
C ASP A 54 -0.62 -6.12 -20.04
N ALA A 55 -0.68 -7.46 -20.16
CA ALA A 55 -1.02 -8.35 -19.06
C ALA A 55 0.04 -8.33 -17.93
N PHE A 56 1.33 -8.45 -18.27
CA PHE A 56 2.43 -8.34 -17.30
C PHE A 56 2.41 -6.99 -16.58
N LYS A 57 2.26 -5.89 -17.33
CA LYS A 57 2.21 -4.53 -16.78
C LYS A 57 1.06 -4.37 -15.79
N THR A 58 -0.12 -4.86 -16.12
CA THR A 58 -1.30 -4.83 -15.23
C THR A 58 -1.06 -5.59 -13.92
N LEU A 59 -0.45 -6.78 -13.99
CA LEU A 59 -0.08 -7.56 -12.81
C LEU A 59 1.00 -6.87 -11.97
N PHE A 60 2.01 -6.27 -12.61
CA PHE A 60 3.10 -5.56 -11.94
C PHE A 60 2.61 -4.29 -11.25
N ASP A 61 1.73 -3.52 -11.88
CA ASP A 61 1.10 -2.33 -11.30
C ASP A 61 0.21 -2.71 -10.10
N THR A 62 -0.58 -3.77 -10.23
CA THR A 62 -1.35 -4.35 -9.11
C THR A 62 -0.43 -4.78 -7.96
N PHE A 63 0.70 -5.42 -8.26
CA PHE A 63 1.66 -5.82 -7.25
C PHE A 63 2.26 -4.60 -6.51
N ARG A 64 2.69 -3.57 -7.24
CA ARG A 64 3.25 -2.33 -6.65
C ARG A 64 2.25 -1.65 -5.71
N GLU A 65 0.99 -1.53 -6.13
CA GLU A 65 -0.07 -0.95 -5.30
C GLU A 65 -0.34 -1.76 -4.03
N LYS A 66 -0.35 -3.10 -4.13
CA LYS A 66 -0.50 -3.99 -2.97
C LYS A 66 0.67 -3.87 -1.98
N VAL A 67 1.90 -3.62 -2.44
CA VAL A 67 3.05 -3.32 -1.55
C VAL A 67 2.86 -1.97 -0.85
N ARG A 68 2.43 -0.93 -1.57
CA ARG A 68 2.11 0.38 -0.98
C ARG A 68 1.10 0.25 0.16
N LEU A 69 -0.02 -0.43 -0.10
CA LEU A 69 -1.05 -0.74 0.90
C LEU A 69 -0.52 -1.54 2.09
N GLN A 70 0.45 -2.44 1.88
CA GLN A 70 1.06 -3.25 2.95
C GLN A 70 1.92 -2.40 3.89
N GLN A 71 2.63 -1.39 3.35
CA GLN A 71 3.40 -0.42 4.13
C GLN A 71 2.49 0.50 4.94
N GLU A 72 1.42 1.02 4.35
CA GLU A 72 0.41 1.83 5.05
C GLU A 72 -0.25 1.04 6.18
N LEU A 73 -0.69 -0.19 5.89
CA LEU A 73 -1.32 -1.06 6.87
C LEU A 73 -0.36 -1.49 7.99
N PHE A 74 0.95 -1.56 7.73
CA PHE A 74 1.96 -1.75 8.77
C PHE A 74 1.99 -0.57 9.75
N LEU A 75 1.98 0.68 9.26
CA LEU A 75 1.96 1.88 10.09
C LEU A 75 0.69 1.95 10.95
N VAL A 76 -0.48 1.76 10.33
CA VAL A 76 -1.78 1.76 11.04
C VAL A 76 -1.83 0.68 12.12
N ARG A 77 -1.33 -0.53 11.82
CA ARG A 77 -1.24 -1.62 12.80
C ARG A 77 -0.25 -1.33 13.93
N SER A 78 0.85 -0.64 13.65
CA SER A 78 1.82 -0.20 14.67
C SER A 78 1.19 0.78 15.66
N ALA A 79 0.49 1.81 15.15
CA ALA A 79 -0.23 2.78 15.97
C ALA A 79 -1.33 2.13 16.82
N ALA A 80 -2.12 1.20 16.24
CA ALA A 80 -3.13 0.44 16.97
C ALA A 80 -2.51 -0.42 18.09
N TRP A 81 -1.35 -1.04 17.83
CA TRP A 81 -0.62 -1.80 18.85
C TRP A 81 -0.14 -0.91 20.00
N GLN A 82 0.41 0.27 19.71
CA GLN A 82 0.79 1.25 20.73
C GLN A 82 -0.42 1.68 21.57
N ALA A 83 -1.55 1.99 20.93
CA ALA A 83 -2.80 2.35 21.62
C ALA A 83 -3.33 1.21 22.51
N LYS A 84 -3.21 -0.05 22.06
CA LYS A 84 -3.53 -1.23 22.88
C LYS A 84 -2.61 -1.36 24.09
N GLN A 85 -1.31 -1.12 23.95
CA GLN A 85 -0.37 -1.19 25.07
C GLN A 85 -0.63 -0.07 26.09
N ALA A 86 -0.85 1.16 25.64
CA ALA A 86 -1.24 2.27 26.52
C ALA A 86 -2.54 1.97 27.29
N ALA A 87 -3.56 1.41 26.62
CA ALA A 87 -4.79 0.99 27.28
C ALA A 87 -4.57 -0.13 28.31
N LYS A 88 -3.68 -1.10 28.04
CA LYS A 88 -3.33 -2.14 29.03
C LYS A 88 -2.65 -1.53 30.26
N ILE A 89 -1.68 -0.64 30.06
CA ILE A 89 -0.95 0.03 31.14
C ILE A 89 -1.91 0.84 32.02
N ALA A 90 -2.91 1.52 31.43
CA ALA A 90 -3.92 2.24 32.18
C ALA A 90 -4.82 1.32 33.04
N VAL A 91 -5.20 0.14 32.52
CA VAL A 91 -5.91 -0.89 33.31
C VAL A 91 -5.02 -1.42 34.44
N ASP A 92 -3.80 -1.83 34.13
CA ASP A 92 -2.83 -2.37 35.11
C ASP A 92 -2.56 -1.37 36.24
N GLN A 93 -2.37 -0.09 35.91
CA GLN A 93 -2.12 0.97 36.89
C GLN A 93 -3.34 1.21 37.77
N HIS A 94 -4.56 1.28 37.20
CA HIS A 94 -5.78 1.48 38.01
C HIS A 94 -6.03 0.29 38.96
N ILE A 95 -5.72 -0.95 38.55
CA ILE A 95 -5.74 -2.13 39.45
C ILE A 95 -4.75 -1.94 40.61
N LEU A 96 -3.52 -1.49 40.35
CA LEU A 96 -2.52 -1.27 41.39
C LEU A 96 -2.91 -0.14 42.36
N ASP A 97 -3.43 0.97 41.84
CA ASP A 97 -3.80 2.16 42.62
C ASP A 97 -5.00 1.89 43.55
N THR A 98 -5.99 1.11 43.08
CA THR A 98 -7.25 0.86 43.79
C THR A 98 -7.33 -0.51 44.47
N GLN A 99 -6.37 -1.41 44.21
CA GLN A 99 -6.43 -2.84 44.54
C GLN A 99 -7.66 -3.57 43.95
N LEU A 100 -8.32 -2.98 42.94
CA LEU A 100 -9.60 -3.46 42.41
C LEU A 100 -9.38 -4.48 41.29
N ASP A 101 -9.39 -5.76 41.67
CA ASP A 101 -9.38 -6.90 40.75
C ASP A 101 -10.77 -7.55 40.68
N LEU A 102 -11.41 -7.53 39.51
CA LEU A 102 -12.72 -8.16 39.32
C LEU A 102 -12.70 -9.70 39.43
N GLN A 103 -11.54 -10.34 39.43
CA GLN A 103 -11.42 -11.78 39.73
C GLN A 103 -11.39 -12.06 41.23
N ASN A 104 -11.05 -11.07 42.06
CA ASN A 104 -10.92 -11.18 43.52
C ASN A 104 -11.61 -9.98 44.21
N ILE A 105 -12.89 -9.77 43.91
CA ILE A 105 -13.68 -8.66 44.48
C ILE A 105 -13.89 -8.90 45.98
N ASP A 106 -13.10 -8.23 46.80
CA ASP A 106 -13.43 -7.96 48.19
C ASP A 106 -14.47 -6.84 48.24
N LEU A 107 -15.74 -7.21 48.43
CA LEU A 107 -16.87 -6.26 48.47
C LEU A 107 -16.77 -5.26 49.62
N ASP A 108 -16.04 -5.59 50.69
CA ASP A 108 -15.81 -4.70 51.84
C ASP A 108 -14.70 -3.67 51.54
N ARG A 109 -13.90 -3.87 50.48
CA ARG A 109 -12.85 -2.94 50.00
C ARG A 109 -13.25 -2.09 48.81
N LEU A 110 -14.46 -2.21 48.29
CA LEU A 110 -14.96 -1.41 47.17
C LEU A 110 -15.13 0.06 47.60
N GLN A 111 -14.03 0.83 47.51
CA GLN A 111 -13.93 2.19 48.06
C GLN A 111 -14.98 3.15 47.48
N SER A 112 -15.39 2.95 46.22
CA SER A 112 -16.53 3.68 45.64
C SER A 112 -17.15 2.93 44.45
N PHE A 113 -18.39 3.29 44.11
CA PHE A 113 -19.04 2.88 42.86
C PHE A 113 -18.37 3.53 41.62
N ASP A 114 -17.67 4.66 41.82
CA ASP A 114 -16.95 5.39 40.78
C ASP A 114 -15.69 4.63 40.33
N ASP A 115 -14.95 3.99 41.24
CA ASP A 115 -13.76 3.21 40.92
C ASP A 115 -14.08 1.98 40.06
N LEU A 116 -15.22 1.34 40.35
CA LEU A 116 -15.77 0.25 39.53
C LEU A 116 -16.17 0.75 38.13
N SER A 117 -16.90 1.86 38.05
CA SER A 117 -17.29 2.49 36.77
C SER A 117 -16.07 2.87 35.91
N LYS A 118 -15.04 3.42 36.55
CA LYS A 118 -13.77 3.78 35.91
C LYS A 118 -12.99 2.55 35.44
N PHE A 119 -12.89 1.49 36.26
CA PHE A 119 -12.28 0.23 35.83
C PHE A 119 -12.98 -0.35 34.59
N MET A 120 -14.31 -0.46 34.62
CA MET A 120 -15.12 -0.99 33.51
C MET A 120 -14.91 -0.19 32.21
N THR A 121 -14.75 1.13 32.31
CA THR A 121 -14.46 2.02 31.18
C THR A 121 -13.06 1.77 30.60
N LEU A 122 -12.05 1.58 31.45
CA LEU A 122 -10.68 1.28 31.04
C LEU A 122 -10.57 -0.11 30.38
N ASP A 123 -11.16 -1.14 30.98
CA ASP A 123 -11.10 -2.50 30.44
C ASP A 123 -11.89 -2.62 29.13
N THR A 124 -13.07 -2.00 29.02
CA THR A 124 -13.83 -1.91 27.76
C THR A 124 -12.99 -1.23 26.66
N THR A 125 -12.23 -0.18 27.02
CA THR A 125 -11.32 0.50 26.10
C THR A 125 -10.17 -0.42 25.67
N PHE A 126 -9.55 -1.14 26.59
CA PHE A 126 -8.50 -2.13 26.29
C PHE A 126 -9.02 -3.26 25.38
N ILE A 127 -10.18 -3.82 25.67
CA ILE A 127 -10.84 -4.85 24.84
C ILE A 127 -11.08 -4.33 23.42
N LYS A 128 -11.58 -3.10 23.28
CA LYS A 128 -11.79 -2.46 21.97
C LYS A 128 -10.47 -2.35 21.18
N ARG A 129 -9.41 -1.80 21.78
CA ARG A 129 -8.08 -1.67 21.12
C ARG A 129 -7.46 -3.04 20.79
N ARG A 130 -7.68 -4.05 21.63
CA ARG A 130 -7.26 -5.44 21.37
C ARG A 130 -7.96 -6.00 20.13
N THR A 131 -9.27 -5.78 20.00
CA THR A 131 -10.05 -6.21 18.81
C THR A 131 -9.62 -5.48 17.54
N GLU A 132 -9.41 -4.17 17.59
CA GLU A 132 -8.85 -3.38 16.49
C GLU A 132 -7.50 -3.96 16.00
N CYS A 133 -6.60 -4.29 16.93
CA CYS A 133 -5.33 -4.95 16.61
C CYS A 133 -5.50 -6.30 15.90
N TYR A 134 -6.47 -7.13 16.31
CA TYR A 134 -6.71 -8.43 15.67
C TYR A 134 -7.26 -8.27 14.24
N VAL A 135 -8.21 -7.35 14.02
CA VAL A 135 -8.75 -7.05 12.68
C VAL A 135 -7.64 -6.54 11.75
N LEU A 136 -6.80 -5.62 12.22
CA LEU A 136 -5.66 -5.11 11.43
C LEU A 136 -4.60 -6.19 11.17
N ARG A 137 -4.33 -7.08 12.15
CA ARG A 137 -3.45 -8.23 11.95
C ARG A 137 -3.98 -9.14 10.86
N ARG A 138 -5.28 -9.45 10.85
CA ARG A 138 -5.93 -10.29 9.84
C ARG A 138 -5.81 -9.70 8.44
N LYS A 139 -6.22 -8.43 8.24
CA LYS A 139 -6.08 -7.73 6.95
C LYS A 139 -4.64 -7.73 6.44
N HIS A 140 -3.67 -7.54 7.34
CA HIS A 140 -2.25 -7.55 6.98
C HIS A 140 -1.76 -8.93 6.53
N LEU A 141 -2.35 -10.01 7.03
CA LEU A 141 -2.03 -11.38 6.62
C LEU A 141 -2.68 -11.74 5.28
N GLU A 142 -3.94 -11.35 5.07
CA GLU A 142 -4.65 -11.52 3.79
C GLU A 142 -3.89 -10.83 2.66
N LEU A 143 -3.42 -9.59 2.88
CA LEU A 143 -2.60 -8.85 1.91
C LEU A 143 -1.20 -9.47 1.66
N ILE A 144 -0.62 -10.17 2.64
CA ILE A 144 0.63 -10.93 2.45
C ILE A 144 0.38 -12.12 1.51
N ASP A 145 -0.69 -12.88 1.73
CA ASP A 145 -1.00 -14.05 0.90
C ASP A 145 -1.34 -13.63 -0.55
N GLU A 146 -2.04 -12.50 -0.75
CA GLU A 146 -2.25 -11.88 -2.07
C GLU A 146 -0.93 -11.52 -2.77
N LEU A 147 -0.02 -10.84 -2.07
CA LEU A 147 1.29 -10.44 -2.62
C LEU A 147 2.14 -11.64 -3.03
N VAL A 148 2.15 -12.70 -2.21
CA VAL A 148 2.87 -13.95 -2.53
C VAL A 148 2.27 -14.62 -3.78
N ASN A 149 0.94 -14.64 -3.92
CA ASN A 149 0.28 -15.21 -5.10
C ASN A 149 0.59 -14.41 -6.38
N LEU A 150 0.50 -13.08 -6.33
CA LEU A 150 0.87 -12.22 -7.47
C LEU A 150 2.34 -12.42 -7.87
N GLN A 151 3.25 -12.50 -6.90
CA GLN A 151 4.67 -12.76 -7.16
C GLN A 151 4.90 -14.13 -7.81
N MET A 152 4.17 -15.17 -7.38
CA MET A 152 4.23 -16.50 -8.00
C MET A 152 3.75 -16.48 -9.46
N ILE A 153 2.63 -15.83 -9.75
CA ILE A 153 2.09 -15.70 -11.11
C ILE A 153 3.10 -14.98 -12.02
N ILE A 154 3.60 -13.81 -11.59
CA ILE A 154 4.57 -13.02 -12.37
C ILE A 154 5.84 -13.84 -12.66
N ARG A 155 6.38 -14.58 -11.67
CA ARG A 155 7.57 -15.42 -11.86
C ARG A 155 7.33 -16.65 -12.73
N ARG A 156 6.13 -17.23 -12.72
CA ARG A 156 5.79 -18.44 -13.48
C ARG A 156 5.47 -18.12 -14.94
N ASP A 157 4.67 -17.08 -15.17
CA ASP A 157 4.04 -16.80 -16.46
C ASP A 157 4.70 -15.63 -17.21
N HIS A 158 5.51 -14.81 -16.53
CA HIS A 158 6.07 -13.57 -17.08
C HIS A 158 7.56 -13.33 -16.75
N SER A 159 8.35 -14.40 -16.53
CA SER A 159 9.78 -14.26 -16.18
C SER A 159 10.58 -13.53 -17.26
N ASP A 160 10.34 -13.83 -18.54
CA ASP A 160 11.05 -13.20 -19.66
C ASP A 160 10.73 -11.71 -19.81
N GLN A 161 9.53 -11.27 -19.40
CA GLN A 161 9.15 -9.85 -19.35
C GLN A 161 9.74 -9.17 -18.12
N LEU A 162 9.85 -9.90 -17.00
CA LEU A 162 10.49 -9.44 -15.77
C LEU A 162 12.01 -9.16 -15.97
N GLU A 163 12.69 -10.04 -16.71
CA GLU A 163 14.11 -9.86 -17.09
C GLU A 163 14.32 -8.74 -18.11
N ARG A 164 13.34 -8.49 -18.99
CA ARG A 164 13.36 -7.39 -19.97
C ARG A 164 12.95 -6.03 -19.41
N ALA A 165 12.42 -5.96 -18.18
CA ALA A 165 11.92 -4.73 -17.59
C ALA A 165 13.04 -3.93 -16.90
N ASP A 166 13.62 -2.97 -17.62
CA ASP A 166 14.89 -2.34 -17.26
C ASP A 166 14.83 -1.40 -16.02
N VAL A 167 15.96 -1.33 -15.31
CA VAL A 167 16.35 -0.53 -14.11
C VAL A 167 15.38 -0.49 -12.92
N GLY A 168 14.11 -0.13 -13.12
CA GLY A 168 13.13 0.02 -12.02
C GLY A 168 12.69 -1.30 -11.40
N VAL A 169 12.65 -2.38 -12.19
CA VAL A 169 12.22 -3.69 -11.70
C VAL A 169 13.29 -4.40 -10.90
N GLU A 170 14.59 -4.15 -11.13
CA GLU A 170 15.66 -4.78 -10.35
C GLU A 170 15.68 -4.27 -8.89
N GLU A 171 15.48 -2.97 -8.69
CA GLU A 171 15.34 -2.39 -7.35
C GLU A 171 14.03 -2.83 -6.68
N TRP A 172 12.93 -2.87 -7.43
CA TRP A 172 11.69 -3.48 -6.94
C TRP A 172 11.83 -4.98 -6.64
N LEU A 173 12.66 -5.73 -7.36
CA LEU A 173 12.97 -7.15 -7.10
C LEU A 173 13.81 -7.34 -5.84
N LYS A 174 14.74 -6.42 -5.56
CA LYS A 174 15.49 -6.37 -4.29
C LYS A 174 14.55 -6.03 -3.13
N ILE A 175 13.65 -5.06 -3.29
CA ILE A 175 12.59 -4.72 -2.32
C ILE A 175 11.65 -5.92 -2.12
N LEU A 176 11.19 -6.57 -3.20
CA LEU A 176 10.37 -7.79 -3.20
C LEU A 176 11.06 -8.91 -2.44
N GLY A 177 12.34 -9.18 -2.71
CA GLY A 177 13.11 -10.23 -2.06
C GLY A 177 13.29 -9.95 -0.56
N ALA A 178 13.64 -8.71 -0.20
CA ALA A 178 13.76 -8.29 1.18
C ALA A 178 12.41 -8.35 1.93
N HIS A 179 11.32 -7.88 1.32
CA HIS A 179 9.97 -8.03 1.87
C HIS A 179 9.59 -9.50 1.99
N PHE A 180 9.76 -10.31 0.95
CA PHE A 180 9.41 -11.73 0.94
C PHE A 180 10.13 -12.51 2.05
N LEU A 181 11.44 -12.30 2.25
CA LEU A 181 12.17 -12.91 3.36
C LEU A 181 11.64 -12.44 4.73
N ARG A 182 11.25 -11.16 4.85
CA ARG A 182 10.63 -10.60 6.07
C ARG A 182 9.25 -11.21 6.34
N LEU A 183 8.45 -11.38 5.29
CA LEU A 183 7.10 -11.95 5.34
C LEU A 183 7.12 -13.46 5.58
N GLN A 184 8.05 -14.21 4.99
CA GLN A 184 8.26 -15.63 5.29
C GLN A 184 8.68 -15.84 6.76
N ARG A 185 9.61 -15.03 7.30
CA ARG A 185 9.96 -15.09 8.74
C ARG A 185 8.72 -14.85 9.63
N LEU A 186 7.87 -13.89 9.28
CA LEU A 186 6.61 -13.62 9.98
C LEU A 186 5.54 -14.71 9.80
N ARG A 187 5.62 -15.51 8.73
CA ARG A 187 4.76 -16.69 8.48
C ARG A 187 5.24 -17.92 9.25
N ILE A 188 6.55 -18.09 9.42
CA ILE A 188 7.19 -19.18 10.17
C ILE A 188 7.08 -18.94 11.69
N SER A 189 7.01 -17.69 12.17
CA SER A 189 6.79 -17.37 13.60
C SER A 189 5.30 -17.37 14.01
N ARG A 190 4.47 -18.19 13.37
CA ARG A 190 3.05 -18.43 13.72
C ARG A 190 2.92 -19.73 14.49
#